data_AF-A0A9D1G461-F1
#
_entry.id   AF-A0A9D1G461-F1
#
_cell.length_a   1.000
_cell.length_b   1.000
_cell.length_c   1.000
_cell.angle_alpha   90.00
_cell.angle_beta   90.00
_cell.angle_gamma   90.00
#
_symmetry.space_group_name_H-M   'P 1'
#
loop_
_entity.id
_entity.type
_entity.pdbx_description
1 polymer ?
#
loop_
_entity_poly.entity_id
_entity_poly.type
_entity_poly.pdbx_seq_one_letter_code
_entity_poly.pdbx_strand_id
1 'polypeptide(L)' 'MKKLLVLVFAIALCLGALCLGASADGITPSQPTGSGTAENPYQIGTAEELYCFAQQVNSGSTGISAVLTADITINENVLN' A
#
# COMPACT_ATOMS: atom_id res chain seq x y z
N MET A 1 8.70 27.79 9.24
CA MET A 1 7.56 27.14 8.55
C MET A 1 7.94 26.46 7.24
N LYS A 2 8.71 27.07 6.33
CA LYS A 2 9.15 26.40 5.08
C LYS A 2 9.91 25.08 5.28
N LYS A 3 10.86 25.05 6.23
CA LYS A 3 11.67 23.84 6.54
C LYS A 3 10.88 22.71 7.20
N LEU A 4 9.81 23.06 7.93
CA LEU A 4 8.91 22.09 8.56
C LEU A 4 7.99 21.45 7.52
N LEU A 5 7.51 22.24 6.55
CA LEU A 5 6.68 21.76 5.43
C LEU A 5 7.49 20.85 4.51
N VAL A 6 8.76 21.16 4.23
CA VAL A 6 9.67 20.30 3.46
C VAL A 6 9.97 18.97 4.18
N LEU A 7 10.11 18.99 5.51
CA LEU A 7 10.32 17.77 6.30
C LEU A 7 9.08 16.88 6.34
N VAL A 8 7.89 17.45 6.48
CA VAL A 8 6.62 16.71 6.43
C VAL A 8 6.38 16.12 5.04
N PHE A 9 6.69 16.86 3.97
CA PHE A 9 6.63 16.32 2.60
C PHE A 9 7.67 15.23 2.35
N ALA A 10 8.91 15.37 2.84
CA ALA A 10 9.94 14.35 2.71
C ALA A 10 9.63 13.09 3.52
N ILE A 11 9.05 13.23 4.71
CA ILE A 11 8.59 12.10 5.53
C ILE A 11 7.38 11.43 4.88
N ALA A 12 6.41 12.19 4.35
CA ALA A 12 5.29 11.63 3.59
C ALA A 12 5.74 10.93 2.29
N LEU A 13 6.73 11.48 1.59
CA LEU A 13 7.35 10.87 0.40
C LEU A 13 8.16 9.60 0.77
N CYS A 14 8.84 9.59 1.91
CA CYS A 14 9.62 8.44 2.40
C CYS A 14 8.74 7.34 3.02
N LEU A 15 7.58 7.66 3.62
CA LEU A 15 6.63 6.64 4.08
C LEU A 15 5.85 6.01 2.91
N GLY A 16 5.67 6.73 1.80
CA GLY A 16 5.03 6.20 0.59
C GLY A 16 5.95 5.38 -0.34
N ALA A 17 7.26 5.24 -0.03
CA ALA A 17 8.24 4.71 -0.96
C ALA A 17 8.85 3.34 -0.60
N LEU A 18 8.44 2.67 0.48
CA LEU A 18 9.03 1.37 0.85
C LEU A 18 7.98 0.25 0.94
N CYS A 19 7.58 -0.27 -0.22
CA CYS A 19 7.15 -1.67 -0.36
C CYS A 19 8.33 -2.53 -0.82
N LEU A 20 9.42 -2.51 -0.04
CA LEU A 20 10.54 -3.43 -0.23
C LEU A 20 10.63 -4.35 1.00
N GLY A 21 10.08 -5.56 0.87
CA GLY A 21 10.51 -6.72 1.65
C GLY A 21 9.48 -7.36 2.58
N ALA A 22 8.55 -8.14 2.01
CA ALA A 22 8.06 -9.40 2.57
C ALA A 22 7.42 -10.21 1.44
N SER A 23 8.19 -11.07 0.78
CA SER A 23 7.65 -11.98 -0.24
C SER A 23 7.02 -13.20 0.45
N ALA A 24 5.70 -13.34 0.31
CA ALA A 24 5.12 -14.68 0.21
C ALA A 24 5.68 -15.31 -1.08
N ASP A 25 6.06 -16.59 -1.02
CA ASP A 25 6.75 -17.27 -2.13
C ASP A 25 5.96 -17.08 -3.43
N GLY A 26 6.57 -16.39 -4.42
CA GLY A 26 5.99 -16.14 -5.75
C GLY A 26 5.30 -14.80 -6.02
N ILE A 27 5.07 -13.91 -5.05
CA ILE A 27 4.42 -12.61 -5.30
C ILE A 27 5.35 -11.45 -4.94
N THR A 28 5.61 -10.56 -5.90
CA THR A 28 6.36 -9.31 -5.68
C THR A 28 5.38 -8.17 -5.44
N PRO A 29 5.30 -7.61 -4.22
CA PRO A 29 4.40 -6.51 -3.92
C PRO A 29 4.65 -5.28 -4.81
N SER A 30 3.59 -4.59 -5.22
CA SER A 30 3.67 -3.38 -6.04
C SER A 30 2.99 -2.22 -5.33
N GLN A 31 3.54 -1.01 -5.41
CA GLN A 31 2.92 0.16 -4.79
C GLN A 31 1.68 0.58 -5.60
N PRO A 32 0.47 0.63 -5.00
CA PRO A 32 -0.71 1.19 -5.65
C PRO A 32 -0.54 2.69 -5.92
N THR A 33 -1.30 3.19 -6.90
CA THR A 33 -1.41 4.64 -7.12
C THR A 33 -2.23 5.30 -6.02
N GLY A 34 -2.08 6.62 -5.82
CA GLY A 34 -2.68 7.36 -4.70
C GLY A 34 -1.65 7.61 -3.60
N SER A 35 -2.04 8.35 -2.55
CA SER A 35 -1.14 8.72 -1.44
C SER A 35 -1.56 8.14 -0.09
N GLY A 36 -2.53 7.22 -0.08
CA GLY A 36 -3.03 6.57 1.14
C GLY A 36 -3.78 7.50 2.10
N THR A 37 -4.16 8.71 1.66
CA THR A 37 -4.95 9.66 2.46
C THR A 37 -6.43 9.47 2.18
N ALA A 38 -7.33 9.95 3.06
CA ALA A 38 -8.77 9.88 2.81
C ALA A 38 -9.19 10.63 1.53
N GLU A 39 -8.52 11.75 1.20
CA GLU A 39 -8.80 12.56 0.00
C GLU A 39 -8.21 11.95 -1.28
N ASN A 40 -7.15 11.15 -1.14
CA ASN A 40 -6.46 10.47 -2.24
C ASN A 40 -6.01 9.08 -1.78
N PRO A 41 -6.96 8.13 -1.68
CA PRO A 41 -6.71 6.79 -1.16
C PRO A 41 -5.86 5.99 -2.14
N TYR A 42 -5.21 4.93 -1.65
CA TYR A 42 -4.57 3.97 -2.54
C TYR A 42 -5.61 3.24 -3.40
N GLN A 43 -5.37 3.15 -4.70
CA GLN A 43 -6.21 2.41 -5.64
C GLN A 43 -5.64 1.01 -5.82
N ILE A 44 -6.37 -0.01 -5.36
CA ILE A 44 -5.91 -1.40 -5.35
C ILE A 44 -6.73 -2.20 -6.35
N GLY A 45 -6.09 -2.61 -7.44
CA GLY A 45 -6.68 -3.43 -8.50
C GLY A 45 -6.03 -4.80 -8.67
N THR A 46 -4.88 -5.05 -8.03
CA THR A 46 -4.19 -6.35 -8.13
C THR A 46 -3.83 -6.95 -6.78
N ALA A 47 -3.52 -8.25 -6.78
CA ALA A 47 -3.04 -8.95 -5.59
C ALA A 47 -1.74 -8.32 -5.06
N GLU A 48 -0.78 -8.00 -5.94
CA GLU A 48 0.50 -7.38 -5.60
C GLU A 48 0.32 -6.06 -4.85
N GLU A 49 -0.63 -5.23 -5.28
CA GLU A 49 -0.99 -3.96 -4.63
C GLU A 49 -1.63 -4.19 -3.25
N LEU A 50 -2.50 -5.21 -3.14
CA LEU A 50 -3.10 -5.59 -1.86
C LEU A 50 -2.04 -6.11 -0.88
N TYR A 51 -1.06 -6.89 -1.34
CA TYR A 51 0.05 -7.35 -0.51
C TYR A 51 0.95 -6.20 -0.06
N CYS A 52 1.19 -5.19 -0.90
CA CYS A 52 1.92 -3.97 -0.50
C CYS A 52 1.14 -3.18 0.55
N PHE A 53 -0.18 -3.00 0.38
CA PHE A 53 -1.03 -2.35 1.37
C PHE A 53 -1.02 -3.10 2.72
N ALA A 54 -1.18 -4.42 2.69
CA ALA A 54 -1.17 -5.26 3.89
C ALA A 54 0.16 -5.16 4.66
N GLN A 55 1.30 -5.10 3.97
CA GLN A 55 2.61 -4.90 4.61
C GLN A 55 2.69 -3.56 5.35
N GLN A 56 2.19 -2.48 4.74
CA GLN A 56 2.18 -1.15 5.37
C GLN A 56 1.32 -1.14 6.64
N VAL A 57 0.12 -1.71 6.58
CA VAL A 57 -0.79 -1.82 7.73
C VAL A 57 -0.19 -2.68 8.83
N ASN A 58 0.34 -3.87 8.50
CA ASN A 58 0.96 -4.79 9.45
C ASN A 58 2.24 -4.21 10.08
N SER A 59 2.89 -3.26 9.40
CA SER A 59 4.05 -2.52 9.92
C SER A 59 3.65 -1.30 10.77
N GLY A 60 2.35 -1.09 11.01
CA GLY A 60 1.84 -0.07 11.93
C GLY A 60 1.24 1.18 11.25
N SER A 61 1.22 1.25 9.92
CA SER A 61 0.53 2.34 9.20
C SER A 61 -0.97 2.10 9.12
N THR A 62 -1.68 2.16 10.26
CA THR A 62 -3.11 1.81 10.35
C THR A 62 -4.08 2.93 9.94
N GLY A 63 -3.56 4.15 9.71
CA GLY A 63 -4.35 5.32 9.31
C GLY A 63 -4.45 5.55 7.80
N ILE A 64 -3.90 4.66 6.97
CA ILE A 64 -3.92 4.79 5.52
C ILE A 64 -5.25 4.31 4.94
N SER A 65 -5.71 4.97 3.88
CA SER A 65 -6.96 4.70 3.18
C SER A 65 -6.71 4.03 1.83
N ALA A 66 -7.57 3.09 1.45
CA ALA A 66 -7.55 2.44 0.16
C ALA A 66 -8.96 2.16 -0.37
N VAL A 67 -9.08 2.03 -1.69
CA VAL A 67 -10.30 1.64 -2.40
C VAL A 67 -9.95 0.53 -3.39
N LEU A 68 -10.78 -0.51 -3.45
CA LEU A 68 -10.66 -1.57 -4.46
C LEU A 68 -11.20 -1.06 -5.79
N THR A 69 -10.42 -1.24 -6.86
CA THR A 69 -10.79 -0.85 -8.24
C THR A 69 -11.12 -2.05 -9.13
N ALA A 70 -10.85 -3.26 -8.65
CA ALA A 70 -11.18 -4.52 -9.29
C ALA A 70 -11.46 -5.61 -8.24
N ASP A 71 -12.11 -6.68 -8.67
CA ASP A 71 -12.18 -7.92 -7.87
C ASP A 71 -10.81 -8.59 -7.82
N ILE A 72 -10.41 -9.05 -6.64
CA ILE A 72 -9.08 -9.65 -6.42
C ILE A 72 -9.24 -11.05 -5.87
N THR A 73 -8.71 -12.03 -6.61
CA THR A 73 -8.58 -13.42 -6.16
C THR A 73 -7.17 -13.68 -5.65
N ILE A 74 -7.04 -14.03 -4.37
CA ILE A 74 -5.73 -14.33 -3.74
C ILE A 74 -5.40 -15.82 -3.79
N ASN A 75 -6.42 -16.67 -3.66
CA ASN A 75 -6.29 -18.11 -3.77
C ASN A 75 -7.48 -18.66 -4.56
N GLU A 76 -7.18 -19.55 -5.49
CA GLU A 76 -8.19 -20.33 -6.20
C GLU A 76 -8.35 -21.68 -5.51
N ASN A 77 -9.49 -22.36 -5.73
CA ASN A 77 -9.65 -23.77 -5.37
C ASN A 77 -9.50 -24.11 -3.86
N VAL A 78 -9.79 -23.16 -2.97
CA VAL A 78 -9.54 -23.28 -1.52
C VAL A 78 -10.41 -24.36 -0.84
N LEU A 79 -11.59 -24.66 -1.39
CA LEU A 79 -12.62 -25.50 -0.76
C LEU A 79 -12.87 -26.83 -1.50
N ASN A 80 -11.94 -27.26 -2.34
CA ASN A 80 -12.09 -28.47 -3.18
C ASN A 80 -11.85 -29.78 -2.40
#